data_AF-A0A834J5E6-F1
#
_entry.id   AF-A0A834J5E6-F1
#
_cell.length_a   1.000
_cell.length_b   1.000
_cell.length_c   1.000
_cell.angle_alpha   90.00
_cell.angle_beta   90.00
_cell.angle_gamma   90.00
#
_symmetry.space_group_name_H-M   'P 1'
#
loop_
_entity.id
_entity.type
_entity.pdbx_description
1 polymer ?
#
loop_
_entity_poly.entity_id
_entity_poly.type
_entity_poly.pdbx_seq_one_letter_code
_entity_poly.pdbx_strand_id
1 'polypeptide(L)'
;MNEIYEELNQIYGSSDLKHVPITHDDIKDMKLLERVIKGTLLLYSVVAIIARKVTQDVEGTRNWSVQKVAIDPDGFLPGRHSSSNFFPFSYGCRNCIGQKFAILEMTIIIAILIRKFIIKIDKPIEIAEIGVELNLSLKPTEAINLKF
;
A
#
# COMPACT_ATOMS: atom_id res chain seq x y z
N MET A 1 6.51 7.48 9.95
CA MET A 1 6.05 6.62 11.07
C MET A 1 5.33 7.45 12.14
N ASN A 2 5.91 8.57 12.58
CA ASN A 2 5.29 9.45 13.58
C ASN A 2 3.91 9.97 13.16
N GLU A 3 3.70 10.37 11.90
CA GLU A 3 2.40 10.88 11.45
C GLU A 3 1.27 9.84 11.48
N ILE A 4 1.57 8.57 11.16
CA ILE A 4 0.59 7.48 11.27
C ILE A 4 0.28 7.19 12.74
N TYR A 5 1.29 7.24 13.60
CA TYR A 5 1.07 7.10 15.04
C TYR A 5 0.17 8.20 15.57
N GLU A 6 0.36 9.45 15.14
CA GLU A 6 -0.53 10.56 15.49
C GLU A 6 -1.95 10.41 14.93
N GLU A 7 -2.11 9.93 13.69
CA GLU A 7 -3.44 9.58 13.15
C GLU A 7 -4.15 8.57 14.04
N LEU A 8 -3.47 7.50 14.45
CA LEU A 8 -4.04 6.48 15.33
C LEU A 8 -4.36 7.06 16.73
N ASN A 9 -3.52 7.93 17.27
CA ASN A 9 -3.80 8.63 18.53
C ASN A 9 -5.05 9.50 18.45
N GLN A 10 -5.30 10.16 17.31
CA GLN A 10 -6.50 10.97 17.12
C GLN A 10 -7.78 10.13 17.10
N ILE A 11 -7.72 8.93 16.53
CA ILE A 11 -8.86 8.01 16.44
C ILE A 11 -9.21 7.41 17.82
N TYR A 12 -8.19 6.98 18.58
CA TYR A 12 -8.39 6.25 19.84
C TYR A 12 -8.28 7.13 21.10
N GLY A 13 -7.78 8.36 20.98
CA GLY A 13 -7.58 9.32 22.06
C GLY A 13 -6.60 8.85 23.15
N SER A 14 -6.87 9.26 24.39
CA SER A 14 -6.09 8.90 25.59
C SER A 14 -6.31 7.45 26.08
N SER A 15 -7.08 6.66 25.32
CA SER A 15 -7.38 5.26 25.64
C SER A 15 -6.10 4.42 25.53
N ASP A 16 -6.02 3.28 26.24
CA ASP A 16 -4.85 2.41 26.12
C ASP A 16 -4.74 1.82 24.69
N LEU A 17 -3.92 2.48 23.86
CA LEU A 17 -3.62 2.11 22.48
C LEU A 17 -3.14 0.67 22.36
N LYS A 18 -2.65 0.01 23.41
CA LYS A 18 -2.20 -1.39 23.30
C LYS A 18 -3.33 -2.41 23.37
N HIS A 19 -4.46 -2.04 23.96
CA HIS A 19 -5.54 -2.98 24.32
C HIS A 19 -6.91 -2.65 23.73
N VAL A 20 -7.15 -1.41 23.25
CA VAL A 20 -8.42 -1.09 22.58
C VAL A 20 -8.56 -1.86 21.26
N PRO A 21 -9.64 -2.64 21.05
CA PRO A 21 -9.85 -3.37 19.81
C PRO A 21 -10.12 -2.41 18.64
N ILE A 22 -9.62 -2.75 17.45
CA ILE A 22 -9.91 -2.01 16.22
C ILE A 22 -11.28 -2.45 15.70
N THR A 23 -12.20 -1.51 15.55
CA THR A 23 -13.52 -1.74 14.97
C THR A 23 -13.53 -1.48 13.46
N HIS A 24 -14.55 -1.97 12.77
CA HIS A 24 -14.71 -1.71 11.33
C HIS A 24 -14.92 -0.22 11.03
N ASP A 25 -15.55 0.53 11.93
CA ASP A 25 -15.79 1.96 11.70
C ASP A 25 -14.51 2.79 11.83
N ASP A 26 -13.61 2.43 12.77
CA ASP A 26 -12.31 3.10 12.93
C ASP A 26 -11.47 3.08 11.65
N ILE A 27 -11.56 1.99 10.88
CA ILE A 27 -10.77 1.77 9.67
C ILE A 27 -11.08 2.82 8.60
N LYS A 28 -12.30 3.36 8.59
CA LYS A 28 -12.71 4.43 7.66
C LYS A 28 -11.97 5.76 7.92
N ASP A 29 -11.47 5.93 9.15
CA ASP A 29 -10.77 7.13 9.58
C ASP A 29 -9.24 7.01 9.47
N MET A 30 -8.71 5.80 9.22
CA MET A 30 -7.27 5.53 8.99
C MET A 30 -6.80 5.93 7.58
N LYS A 31 -7.04 7.17 7.20
CA LYS A 31 -6.89 7.66 5.82
C LYS A 31 -5.43 7.75 5.38
N LEU A 32 -4.54 8.25 6.23
CA LEU A 32 -3.12 8.34 5.96
C LEU A 32 -2.51 6.95 5.88
N LEU A 33 -2.84 6.06 6.82
CA LEU A 33 -2.40 4.67 6.76
C LEU A 33 -2.83 3.99 5.45
N GLU A 34 -4.09 4.13 5.03
CA GLU A 34 -4.57 3.58 3.77
C GLU A 34 -3.80 4.16 2.56
N ARG A 35 -3.53 5.46 2.56
CA ARG A 35 -2.76 6.13 1.50
C ARG A 35 -1.32 5.64 1.42
N VAL A 36 -0.67 5.41 2.56
CA VAL A 36 0.67 4.82 2.63
C VAL A 36 0.66 3.40 2.08
N ILE A 37 -0.30 2.56 2.48
CA ILE A 37 -0.45 1.19 1.94
C ILE A 37 -0.61 1.22 0.40
N LYS A 38 -1.47 2.09 -0.12
CA LYS A 38 -1.67 2.22 -1.57
C LYS A 38 -0.41 2.71 -2.29
N GLY A 39 0.32 3.67 -1.71
CA GLY A 39 1.60 4.14 -2.23
C GLY A 39 2.64 3.02 -2.28
N THR A 40 2.73 2.21 -1.23
CA THR A 40 3.60 1.04 -1.17
C THR A 40 3.25 0.01 -2.25
N LEU A 41 1.96 -0.26 -2.47
CA LEU A 41 1.50 -1.20 -3.51
C LEU A 41 1.80 -0.72 -4.94
N LEU A 42 1.95 0.59 -5.17
CA LEU A 42 2.38 1.11 -6.47
C LEU A 42 3.88 0.90 -6.71
N LEU A 43 4.71 0.99 -5.67
CA LEU A 43 6.15 0.71 -5.78
C LEU A 43 6.44 -0.79 -5.85
N TYR A 44 5.81 -1.55 -4.96
CA TYR A 44 6.06 -2.97 -4.73
C TYR A 44 4.79 -3.77 -4.98
N SER A 45 4.25 -3.65 -6.20
CA SER A 45 3.12 -4.48 -6.62
C SER A 45 3.52 -5.95 -6.55
N VAL A 46 2.63 -6.81 -6.03
CA VAL A 46 2.87 -8.26 -5.95
C VAL A 46 2.91 -8.89 -7.35
N VAL A 47 2.14 -8.33 -8.29
CA VAL A 47 2.03 -8.81 -9.67
C VAL A 47 2.70 -7.81 -10.62
N ALA A 48 3.73 -8.26 -11.32
CA ALA A 48 4.50 -7.45 -12.26
C ALA A 48 3.79 -7.23 -13.60
N ILE A 49 3.04 -8.23 -14.08
CA ILE A 49 2.46 -8.24 -15.43
C ILE A 49 0.98 -8.59 -15.35
N ILE A 50 0.14 -7.69 -15.86
CA ILE A 50 -1.29 -7.90 -16.06
C ILE A 50 -1.54 -7.95 -17.56
N ALA A 51 -1.74 -9.15 -18.10
CA ALA A 51 -2.00 -9.35 -19.52
C ALA A 51 -3.50 -9.63 -19.78
N ARG A 52 -4.01 -9.15 -20.93
CA ARG A 52 -5.33 -9.50 -21.45
C ARG A 52 -5.20 -9.91 -22.92
N LYS A 53 -5.97 -10.92 -23.33
CA LYS A 53 -6.13 -11.25 -24.76
C LYS A 53 -7.09 -10.24 -25.39
N VAL A 54 -6.63 -9.56 -26.43
CA VAL A 54 -7.46 -8.68 -27.24
C VAL A 54 -8.39 -9.54 -28.10
N THR A 55 -9.70 -9.29 -28.04
CA THR A 55 -10.72 -10.07 -28.76
C THR A 55 -11.31 -9.34 -29.96
N GLN A 56 -11.06 -8.04 -30.09
CA GLN A 56 -11.57 -7.15 -31.13
C GLN A 56 -10.52 -6.07 -31.40
N ASP A 57 -10.54 -5.49 -32.59
CA ASP A 57 -9.59 -4.43 -32.94
C ASP A 57 -9.77 -3.21 -32.03
N VAL A 58 -8.66 -2.70 -31.52
CA VAL A 58 -8.61 -1.53 -30.64
C VAL A 58 -7.67 -0.48 -31.22
N GLU A 59 -8.12 0.77 -31.31
CA GLU A 59 -7.24 1.89 -31.64
C GLU A 59 -6.31 2.14 -30.45
N GLY A 60 -5.02 1.80 -30.62
CA GLY A 60 -4.04 1.93 -29.56
C GLY A 60 -3.65 3.39 -29.31
N THR A 61 -3.81 3.86 -28.07
CA THR A 61 -3.13 5.08 -27.61
C THR A 61 -1.74 4.70 -27.10
N ARG A 62 -0.67 5.09 -27.81
CA ARG A 62 0.72 4.84 -27.38
C ARG A 62 1.20 5.87 -26.35
N ASN A 63 0.38 6.21 -25.36
CA ASN A 63 0.77 7.12 -24.30
C ASN A 63 1.02 6.33 -23.00
N TRP A 64 2.10 5.55 -22.99
CA TRP A 64 2.59 4.90 -21.77
C TRP A 64 3.73 5.75 -21.20
N SER A 65 3.41 6.69 -20.32
CA SER A 65 4.44 7.33 -19.51
C SER A 65 4.68 6.48 -18.27
N VAL A 66 5.89 5.93 -18.15
CA VAL A 66 6.34 5.30 -16.90
C VAL A 66 6.62 6.44 -15.93
N GLN A 67 5.65 6.77 -15.08
CA GLN A 67 5.88 7.72 -14.01
C GLN A 67 6.83 7.10 -13.00
N LYS A 68 7.87 7.83 -12.62
CA LYS A 68 8.73 7.49 -11.49
C LYS A 68 7.89 7.63 -10.23
N VAL A 69 7.33 6.52 -9.76
CA VAL A 69 6.52 6.51 -8.54
C VAL A 69 7.49 6.64 -7.36
N ALA A 70 7.27 7.63 -6.50
CA ALA A 70 7.78 7.64 -5.13
C ALA A 70 6.60 7.26 -4.21
N ILE A 71 6.86 6.80 -2.98
CA ILE A 71 5.79 6.78 -1.97
C ILE A 71 5.46 8.23 -1.67
N ASP A 72 4.48 8.75 -2.38
CA ASP A 72 3.82 10.01 -2.11
C ASP A 72 2.44 9.66 -1.54
N PRO A 73 2.28 9.68 -0.20
CA PRO A 73 0.99 9.47 0.41
C PRO A 73 -0.03 10.49 -0.12
N ASP A 74 0.39 11.72 -0.43
CA ASP A 74 -0.44 12.82 -0.96
C ASP A 74 -0.87 12.62 -2.41
N GLY A 75 -0.27 11.66 -3.12
CA GLY A 75 -0.67 11.31 -4.48
C GLY A 75 -2.13 10.89 -4.59
N PHE A 76 -2.72 10.37 -3.51
CA PHE A 76 -4.12 9.92 -3.49
C PHE A 76 -5.12 11.00 -3.05
N LEU A 77 -4.68 12.24 -2.82
CA LEU A 77 -5.57 13.36 -2.49
C LEU A 77 -6.38 13.81 -3.72
N PRO A 78 -7.60 14.33 -3.54
CA PRO A 78 -8.40 14.88 -4.63
C PRO A 78 -7.63 15.97 -5.39
N GLY A 79 -7.50 15.80 -6.71
CA GLY A 79 -6.87 16.79 -7.60
C GLY A 79 -5.38 16.57 -7.91
N ARG A 80 -4.69 15.60 -7.28
CA ARG A 80 -3.27 15.29 -7.58
C ARG A 80 -3.03 14.11 -8.53
N HIS A 81 -3.91 13.10 -8.54
CA HIS A 81 -3.86 12.00 -9.49
C HIS A 81 -5.25 11.61 -10.00
N SER A 82 -5.31 11.12 -11.24
CA SER A 82 -6.48 10.40 -11.74
C SER A 82 -6.50 9.01 -11.11
N SER A 83 -7.68 8.57 -10.66
CA SER A 83 -7.93 7.23 -10.11
C SER A 83 -7.52 6.07 -11.04
N SER A 84 -7.23 6.36 -12.30
CA SER A 84 -6.76 5.45 -13.33
C SER A 84 -5.33 4.92 -13.12
N ASN A 85 -4.51 5.51 -12.24
CA ASN A 85 -3.12 5.09 -12.03
C ASN A 85 -2.92 4.12 -10.85
N PHE A 86 -3.99 3.69 -10.16
CA PHE A 86 -3.93 2.70 -9.11
C PHE A 86 -4.50 1.35 -9.58
N PHE A 87 -3.61 0.44 -10.02
CA PHE A 87 -3.98 -0.87 -10.54
C PHE A 87 -3.20 -2.09 -9.94
N PRO A 88 -2.67 -2.06 -8.70
CA PRO A 88 -1.98 -3.23 -8.12
C PRO A 88 -2.92 -4.43 -7.91
N PHE A 89 -4.23 -4.20 -7.91
CA PHE A 89 -5.27 -5.22 -7.86
C PHE A 89 -5.95 -5.46 -9.22
N SER A 90 -5.33 -5.02 -10.32
CA SER A 90 -5.93 -4.96 -11.65
C SER A 90 -7.18 -4.04 -11.69
N TYR A 91 -7.96 -4.13 -12.77
CA TYR A 91 -9.11 -3.26 -13.04
C TYR A 91 -10.21 -4.00 -13.82
N GLY A 92 -11.47 -3.62 -13.62
CA GLY A 92 -12.65 -4.18 -14.32
C GLY A 92 -13.21 -5.46 -13.67
N CYS A 93 -14.01 -6.23 -14.41
CA CYS A 93 -14.74 -7.40 -13.89
C CYS A 93 -13.87 -8.59 -13.46
N ARG A 94 -12.59 -8.58 -13.84
CA ARG A 94 -11.58 -9.56 -13.42
C ARG A 94 -10.47 -8.90 -12.58
N ASN A 95 -10.83 -7.89 -11.79
CA ASN A 95 -9.92 -7.39 -10.76
C ASN A 95 -9.78 -8.41 -9.62
N CYS A 96 -8.85 -8.19 -8.71
CA CYS A 96 -8.66 -9.06 -7.57
C CYS A 96 -9.91 -9.08 -6.70
N ILE A 97 -10.56 -10.24 -6.60
CA ILE A 97 -11.73 -10.46 -5.73
C ILE A 97 -11.40 -10.19 -4.25
N GLY A 98 -10.13 -10.41 -3.87
CA GLY A 98 -9.62 -10.16 -2.52
C GLY A 98 -9.22 -8.72 -2.22
N GLN A 99 -9.37 -7.77 -3.16
CA GLN A 99 -8.88 -6.39 -2.99
C GLN A 99 -9.38 -5.74 -1.69
N LYS A 100 -10.68 -5.84 -1.39
CA LYS A 100 -11.26 -5.25 -0.18
C LYS A 100 -10.72 -5.90 1.09
N PHE A 101 -10.59 -7.22 1.06
CA PHE A 101 -10.06 -7.99 2.18
C PHE A 101 -8.58 -7.69 2.42
N ALA A 102 -7.76 -7.64 1.38
CA ALA A 102 -6.34 -7.36 1.48
C ALA A 102 -6.06 -5.96 2.06
N ILE A 103 -6.77 -4.94 1.60
CA ILE A 103 -6.64 -3.58 2.17
C ILE A 103 -7.06 -3.57 3.65
N LEU A 104 -8.20 -4.20 3.98
CA LEU A 104 -8.69 -4.31 5.35
C LEU A 104 -7.65 -4.99 6.27
N GLU A 105 -7.15 -6.15 5.85
CA GLU A 105 -6.17 -6.94 6.58
C GLU A 105 -4.86 -6.18 6.80
N MET A 106 -4.30 -5.58 5.75
CA MET A 106 -3.06 -4.79 5.85
C MET A 106 -3.23 -3.60 6.79
N THR A 107 -4.34 -2.87 6.71
CA THR A 107 -4.63 -1.73 7.58
C THR A 107 -4.69 -2.16 9.05
N ILE A 108 -5.42 -3.25 9.36
CA ILE A 108 -5.55 -3.76 10.73
C ILE A 108 -4.19 -4.22 11.27
N ILE A 109 -3.45 -5.03 10.51
CA ILE A 109 -2.16 -5.57 10.96
C ILE A 109 -1.17 -4.44 11.22
N ILE A 110 -1.04 -3.48 10.30
CA ILE A 110 -0.10 -2.37 10.45
C ILE A 110 -0.50 -1.45 11.61
N ALA A 111 -1.80 -1.15 11.77
CA ALA A 111 -2.27 -0.37 12.90
C ALA A 111 -1.95 -1.05 14.24
N ILE A 112 -2.13 -2.36 14.36
CA ILE A 112 -1.77 -3.12 15.56
C ILE A 112 -0.26 -3.07 15.81
N LEU A 113 0.55 -3.28 14.78
CA LEU A 113 2.01 -3.30 14.91
C LEU A 113 2.55 -1.94 15.36
N ILE A 114 2.08 -0.83 14.77
CA ILE A 114 2.48 0.54 15.13
C ILE A 114 2.04 0.91 16.56
N ARG A 115 0.87 0.43 17.00
CA ARG A 115 0.36 0.67 18.37
C ARG A 115 1.13 -0.10 19.43
N LYS A 116 1.73 -1.24 19.08
CA LYS A 116 2.39 -2.15 20.05
C LYS A 116 3.91 -2.01 20.09
N PHE A 117 4.55 -1.68 18.97
CA PHE A 117 6.00 -1.72 18.83
C PHE A 117 6.57 -0.44 18.21
N ILE A 118 7.80 -0.10 18.60
CA ILE A 118 8.59 0.93 17.92
C ILE A 118 9.46 0.21 16.90
N ILE A 119 8.95 0.12 15.67
CA ILE A 119 9.62 -0.62 14.60
C ILE A 119 10.79 0.20 14.06
N LYS A 120 11.98 -0.37 14.03
CA LYS A 120 13.18 0.20 13.41
C LYS A 120 13.75 -0.78 12.41
N ILE A 121 14.39 -0.28 11.36
CA ILE A 121 15.11 -1.12 10.40
C ILE A 121 16.53 -1.34 10.96
N ASP A 122 17.00 -2.59 11.03
CA ASP A 122 18.34 -2.92 11.54
C ASP A 122 19.45 -2.22 10.73
N LYS A 123 19.35 -2.32 9.41
CA LYS A 123 20.23 -1.68 8.44
C LYS A 123 19.38 -0.79 7.53
N PRO A 124 19.43 0.55 7.69
CA PRO A 124 18.71 1.46 6.81
C PRO A 124 19.13 1.26 5.35
N ILE A 125 18.15 1.15 4.46
CA ILE A 125 18.33 0.98 3.01
C ILE A 125 17.44 2.01 2.32
N GLU A 126 17.96 2.67 1.29
CA GLU A 126 17.19 3.61 0.48
C GLU A 126 16.15 2.86 -0.36
N ILE A 127 14.96 3.43 -0.55
CA ILE A 127 13.86 2.79 -1.29
C ILE A 127 14.30 2.41 -2.71
N ALA A 128 15.12 3.24 -3.36
CA ALA A 128 15.63 3.01 -4.71
C ALA A 128 16.62 1.83 -4.81
N GLU A 129 17.19 1.38 -3.68
CA GLU A 129 18.18 0.31 -3.60
C GLU A 129 17.57 -1.05 -3.24
N ILE A 130 16.27 -1.09 -2.93
CA ILE A 130 15.57 -2.35 -2.63
C ILE A 130 15.41 -3.14 -3.93
N GLY A 131 16.24 -4.15 -4.10
CA GLY A 131 16.12 -5.13 -5.18
C GLY A 131 14.82 -5.93 -5.05
N VAL A 132 14.16 -6.16 -6.19
CA VAL A 132 12.94 -6.97 -6.27
C VAL A 132 13.17 -8.10 -7.28
N GLU A 133 12.92 -9.33 -6.86
CA GLU A 133 12.97 -10.50 -7.73
C GLU A 133 11.58 -10.98 -8.12
N LEU A 134 11.43 -11.39 -9.39
CA LEU A 134 10.20 -11.96 -9.92
C LEU A 134 10.34 -13.49 -9.96
N ASN A 135 9.65 -14.16 -9.05
CA ASN A 135 9.38 -15.60 -9.17
C ASN A 135 7.92 -15.79 -9.61
N LEU A 136 7.08 -16.39 -8.77
CA LEU A 136 5.62 -16.37 -8.96
C LEU A 136 5.03 -14.99 -8.63
N SER A 137 5.62 -14.29 -7.67
CA SER A 137 5.28 -12.92 -7.28
C SER A 137 6.55 -12.08 -7.17
N LEU A 138 6.40 -10.76 -7.18
CA LEU A 138 7.45 -9.83 -6.82
C LEU A 138 7.67 -9.88 -5.30
N LYS A 139 8.93 -9.99 -4.90
CA LYS A 139 9.35 -9.90 -3.49
C LYS A 139 10.74 -9.29 -3.39
N PRO A 140 11.14 -8.76 -2.22
CA PRO A 140 12.51 -8.30 -2.01
C PRO A 140 13.53 -9.40 -2.27
N THR A 141 14.65 -9.06 -2.91
CA THR A 141 15.77 -9.98 -3.16
C THR A 141 16.46 -10.38 -1.85
N GLU A 142 16.57 -9.43 -0.91
CA GLU A 142 17.24 -9.60 0.37
C GLU A 142 16.25 -9.45 1.54
N ALA A 143 16.55 -10.11 2.66
CA ALA A 143 15.73 -10.01 3.86
C ALA A 143 15.83 -8.62 4.51
N ILE A 144 14.68 -7.99 4.76
CA ILE A 144 14.59 -6.72 5.51
C ILE A 144 14.42 -7.05 6.99
N ASN A 145 15.49 -6.88 7.77
CA ASN A 145 15.48 -7.19 9.20
C ASN A 145 14.96 -5.99 10.01
N LEU A 146 13.96 -6.27 10.85
CA LEU A 146 13.34 -5.29 11.75
C LEU A 146 13.85 -5.49 13.18
N LYS A 147 13.99 -4.38 13.91
CA LYS A 147 14.19 -4.30 15.35
C LYS A 147 12.92 -3.73 15.98
N PHE A 148 12.47 -4.36 17.07
CA PHE A 148 11.26 -4.00 17.81
C PHE A 148 11.62 -3.56 19.22
#